data_AF-A0A9P4USQ3-F1
#
_entry.id   AF-A0A9P4USQ3-F1
#
_cell.length_a   1.000
_cell.length_b   1.000
_cell.length_c   1.000
_cell.angle_alpha   90.00
_cell.angle_beta   90.00
_cell.angle_gamma   90.00
#
_symmetry.space_group_name_H-M   'P 1'
#
loop_
_entity.id
_entity.type
_entity.pdbx_description
1 polymer ?
#
loop_
_entity_poly.entity_id
_entity_poly.type
_entity_poly.pdbx_seq_one_letter_code
_entity_poly.pdbx_strand_id
1 'polypeptide(L)'
;MRGTPSVQIPPLPGFCEVPDLLIKVASGETNHRIQHAGSNSNLARVCDDRELTAAINGNPAQQGFIPATIKTATVEALVGAAYLTGGIGDAATVMENLGVV
;
A
#
# COMPACT_ATOMS: atom_id res chain seq x y z
N MET A 1 3.20 -53.52 -30.72
CA MET A 1 2.48 -52.28 -31.07
C MET A 1 1.09 -52.35 -30.44
N ARG A 2 0.88 -51.69 -29.30
CA ARG A 2 -0.45 -51.46 -28.71
C ARG A 2 -0.58 -49.96 -28.52
N GLY A 3 -1.41 -49.31 -29.34
CA GLY A 3 -1.75 -47.90 -29.19
C GLY A 3 -2.68 -47.74 -28.00
N THR A 4 -2.30 -46.87 -27.06
CA THR A 4 -3.18 -46.42 -25.97
C THR A 4 -4.31 -45.57 -26.55
N PRO A 5 -5.58 -45.77 -26.16
CA PRO A 5 -6.64 -44.87 -26.59
C PRO A 5 -6.47 -43.52 -25.88
N SER A 6 -6.31 -42.45 -26.67
CA SER A 6 -6.36 -41.08 -26.19
C SER A 6 -7.77 -40.79 -25.66
N VAL A 7 -7.92 -40.71 -24.34
CA VAL A 7 -9.15 -40.24 -23.70
C VAL A 7 -9.23 -38.73 -23.98
N GLN A 8 -10.13 -38.34 -24.88
CA GLN A 8 -10.43 -36.94 -25.15
C GLN A 8 -11.29 -36.41 -24.00
N ILE A 9 -10.66 -35.71 -23.05
CA ILE A 9 -11.34 -35.00 -21.97
C ILE A 9 -12.08 -33.81 -22.60
N PRO A 10 -13.42 -33.70 -22.47
CA PRO A 10 -14.14 -32.52 -22.94
C PRO A 10 -13.68 -31.27 -22.16
N PRO A 11 -13.57 -30.09 -22.80
CA PRO A 11 -13.23 -28.87 -22.08
C PRO A 11 -14.27 -28.60 -21.00
N LEU A 12 -13.80 -28.36 -19.77
CA LEU A 12 -14.65 -28.02 -18.64
C LEU A 12 -15.39 -26.70 -18.94
N PRO A 13 -16.73 -26.65 -18.89
CA PRO A 13 -17.46 -25.40 -19.05
C PRO A 13 -17.24 -24.54 -17.80
N GLY A 14 -16.63 -23.36 -17.94
CA GLY A 14 -16.62 -22.36 -16.88
C GLY A 14 -15.29 -21.70 -16.52
N PHE A 15 -14.19 -21.99 -17.22
CA PHE A 15 -13.04 -21.09 -17.14
C PHE A 15 -13.36 -19.84 -17.98
N CYS A 16 -13.81 -18.79 -17.30
CA CYS A 16 -13.80 -17.45 -17.88
C CYS A 16 -12.32 -17.13 -18.15
N GLU A 17 -11.89 -17.23 -19.41
CA GLU A 17 -10.59 -16.72 -19.84
C GLU A 17 -10.59 -15.22 -19.53
N VAL A 18 -10.03 -14.85 -18.38
CA VAL A 18 -9.73 -13.45 -18.09
C VAL A 18 -8.69 -13.03 -19.11
N PRO A 19 -9.01 -12.13 -20.06
CA PRO A 19 -8.07 -11.78 -21.09
C PRO A 19 -6.85 -11.13 -20.43
N ASP A 20 -5.67 -11.54 -20.86
CA ASP A 20 -4.36 -11.06 -20.37
C ASP A 20 -4.28 -9.53 -20.24
N LEU A 21 -5.00 -8.82 -21.11
CA LEU A 21 -5.12 -7.36 -21.11
C LEU A 21 -5.85 -6.82 -19.87
N LEU A 22 -6.91 -7.50 -19.41
CA LEU A 22 -7.67 -7.13 -18.22
C LEU A 22 -6.81 -7.26 -16.95
N ILE A 23 -6.01 -8.33 -16.86
CA ILE A 23 -5.07 -8.52 -15.75
C ILE A 23 -3.98 -7.44 -15.76
N LYS A 24 -3.48 -7.06 -16.94
CA LYS A 24 -2.47 -6.00 -17.10
C LYS A 24 -3.00 -4.59 -16.77
N VAL A 25 -4.24 -4.28 -17.16
CA VAL A 25 -4.88 -3.01 -16.77
C VAL A 25 -5.13 -2.97 -15.26
N ALA A 26 -5.64 -4.07 -14.69
CA ALA A 26 -5.86 -4.17 -13.25
C ALA A 26 -4.55 -4.05 -12.45
N SER A 27 -3.45 -4.64 -12.92
CA SER A 27 -2.15 -4.52 -12.27
C SER A 27 -1.56 -3.12 -12.38
N GLY A 28 -1.73 -2.45 -13.53
CA GLY A 28 -1.34 -1.06 -13.74
C GLY A 28 -2.05 -0.09 -12.79
N GLU A 29 -3.38 -0.21 -12.70
CA GLU A 29 -4.21 0.60 -11.80
C GLU A 29 -3.85 0.34 -10.32
N THR A 30 -3.70 -0.94 -9.95
CA THR A 30 -3.30 -1.32 -8.59
C THR A 30 -1.95 -0.72 -8.22
N ASN A 31 -0.97 -0.81 -9.12
CA ASN A 31 0.36 -0.24 -8.92
C ASN A 31 0.30 1.30 -8.80
N HIS A 32 -0.52 1.97 -9.60
CA HIS A 32 -0.70 3.40 -9.51
C HIS A 32 -1.27 3.83 -8.16
N ARG A 33 -2.30 3.12 -7.66
CA ARG A 33 -2.89 3.38 -6.34
C ARG A 33 -1.89 3.14 -5.21
N ILE A 34 -1.10 2.07 -5.27
CA ILE A 34 -0.05 1.77 -4.28
C ILE A 34 1.01 2.87 -4.27
N GLN A 35 1.48 3.29 -5.45
CA GLN A 35 2.47 4.37 -5.56
C GLN A 35 1.93 5.69 -5.03
N HIS A 36 0.67 6.01 -5.32
CA HIS A 36 0.04 7.23 -4.82
C HIS A 36 -0.05 7.21 -3.29
N ALA A 37 -0.61 6.13 -2.73
CA ALA A 37 -0.78 5.94 -1.29
C ALA A 37 0.56 6.04 -0.53
N GLY A 38 1.58 5.34 -1.01
CA GLY A 38 2.91 5.31 -0.41
C GLY A 38 3.83 6.47 -0.79
N SER A 39 3.38 7.44 -1.59
CA SER A 39 4.24 8.55 -2.03
C SER A 39 4.61 9.47 -0.86
N ASN A 40 5.86 9.93 -0.81
CA ASN A 40 6.32 10.84 0.24
C ASN A 40 5.48 12.12 0.34
N SER A 41 5.01 12.64 -0.81
CA SER A 41 4.10 13.78 -0.87
C SER A 41 2.76 13.49 -0.21
N ASN A 42 2.18 12.31 -0.43
CA ASN A 42 0.94 11.93 0.22
C ASN A 42 1.14 11.73 1.72
N LEU A 43 2.21 11.04 2.12
CA LEU A 43 2.51 10.79 3.54
C LEU A 43 2.82 12.08 4.31
N ALA A 44 3.54 13.03 3.71
CA ALA A 44 3.77 14.34 4.30
C ALA A 44 2.46 15.14 4.46
N ARG A 45 1.57 15.07 3.46
CA ARG A 45 0.23 15.66 3.55
C ARG A 45 -0.60 15.01 4.66
N VAL A 46 -0.61 13.68 4.75
CA VAL A 46 -1.31 12.95 5.82
C VAL A 46 -0.79 13.37 7.20
N CYS A 47 0.52 13.56 7.36
CA CYS A 47 1.10 14.07 8.60
C CYS A 47 0.54 15.44 9.00
N ASP A 48 0.36 16.34 8.03
CA ASP A 48 -0.22 17.66 8.26
C ASP A 48 -1.73 17.60 8.53
N ASP A 49 -2.48 16.85 7.71
CA ASP A 49 -3.93 16.70 7.82
C ASP A 49 -4.37 16.05 9.15
N ARG A 50 -3.49 15.25 9.76
CA ARG A 50 -3.71 14.61 11.07
C ARG A 50 -3.06 15.35 12.23
N GLU A 51 -2.56 16.56 11.99
CA GLU A 51 -1.91 17.43 12.98
C GLU A 51 -0.70 16.79 13.68
N LEU A 52 -0.14 15.70 13.10
CA LEU A 52 1.00 14.99 13.65
C LEU A 52 2.25 15.85 13.65
N THR A 53 2.33 16.82 12.75
CA THR A 53 3.43 17.81 12.68
C THR A 53 3.61 18.56 14.00
N ALA A 54 2.54 18.78 14.78
CA ALA A 54 2.63 19.44 16.09
C ALA A 54 3.29 18.55 17.17
N ALA A 55 3.28 17.23 16.98
CA ALA A 55 3.95 16.28 17.88
C ALA A 55 5.43 16.06 17.52
N ILE A 56 5.90 16.62 16.40
CA ILE A 56 7.29 16.50 15.95
C ILE A 56 8.12 17.60 16.59
N ASN A 57 9.20 17.21 17.28
CA ASN A 57 10.17 18.16 17.81
C ASN A 57 11.01 18.78 16.68
N GLY A 58 10.70 20.03 16.33
CA GLY A 58 11.47 20.81 15.37
C GLY A 58 12.74 21.39 15.95
N ASN A 59 13.73 21.64 15.09
CA ASN A 59 14.98 22.27 15.51
C ASN A 59 14.73 23.77 15.84
N PRO A 60 14.96 24.24 17.08
CA PRO A 60 14.79 25.64 17.44
C PRO A 60 15.66 26.60 16.62
N ALA A 61 16.86 26.17 16.22
CA ALA A 61 17.76 26.97 15.39
C ALA A 61 17.23 27.21 13.97
N GLN A 62 16.24 26.42 13.53
CA GLN A 62 15.54 26.56 12.26
C GLN A 62 14.10 27.05 12.46
N GLN A 63 13.83 27.74 13.57
CA GLN A 63 12.51 28.25 13.92
C GLN A 63 11.42 27.15 13.97
N GLY A 64 11.81 25.92 14.32
CA GLY A 64 10.88 24.79 14.38
C GLY A 64 10.45 24.25 13.02
N PHE A 65 11.17 24.60 11.93
CA PHE A 65 10.87 24.06 10.60
C PHE A 65 10.94 22.53 10.59
N ILE A 66 9.88 21.89 10.07
CA ILE A 66 9.80 20.44 9.89
C ILE A 66 9.83 20.13 8.38
N PRO A 67 10.92 19.53 7.86
CA PRO A 67 10.98 19.15 6.46
C PRO A 67 10.03 18.00 6.14
N ALA A 68 9.54 17.94 4.90
CA ALA A 68 8.61 16.92 4.44
C ALA A 68 9.12 15.48 4.67
N THR A 69 10.42 15.25 4.56
CA THR A 69 11.04 13.94 4.82
C THR A 69 10.85 13.47 6.26
N ILE A 70 10.90 14.38 7.24
CA ILE A 70 10.65 14.06 8.65
C ILE A 70 9.16 13.77 8.88
N LYS A 71 8.27 14.49 8.19
CA LYS A 71 6.83 14.23 8.22
C LYS A 71 6.49 12.85 7.66
N THR A 72 7.05 12.50 6.49
CA THR A 72 6.93 11.16 5.89
C THR A 72 7.43 10.08 6.84
N ALA A 73 8.65 10.24 7.37
CA ALA A 73 9.24 9.27 8.30
C ALA A 73 8.43 9.12 9.59
N THR A 74 7.75 10.18 10.04
CA THR A 74 6.87 10.12 11.22
C THR A 74 5.66 9.21 10.97
N VAL A 75 5.03 9.33 9.79
CA VAL A 75 3.90 8.46 9.41
C VAL A 75 4.35 7.00 9.27
N GLU A 76 5.48 6.76 8.62
CA GLU A 76 6.06 5.42 8.49
C GLU A 76 6.42 4.82 9.86
N ALA A 77 6.97 5.63 10.77
CA ALA A 77 7.31 5.19 12.12
C ALA A 77 6.09 4.81 12.95
N LEU A 78 4.97 5.54 12.83
CA LEU A 78 3.72 5.20 13.51
C LEU A 78 3.17 3.85 13.03
N VAL A 79 3.15 3.64 11.72
CA VAL A 79 2.71 2.38 11.11
C VAL A 79 3.65 1.24 11.50
N GLY A 80 4.97 1.47 11.46
CA GLY A 80 5.97 0.50 11.89
C GLY A 80 5.84 0.15 13.37
N ALA A 81 5.57 1.13 14.24
CA ALA A 81 5.35 0.90 15.67
C ALA A 81 4.07 0.07 15.92
N ALA A 82 2.98 0.35 15.19
CA ALA A 82 1.76 -0.45 15.26
C ALA A 82 2.00 -1.89 14.81
N TYR A 83 2.74 -2.08 13.71
CA TYR A 83 3.15 -3.41 13.25
C TYR A 83 3.98 -4.16 14.28
N LEU A 84 4.96 -3.51 14.91
CA LEU A 84 5.80 -4.12 15.94
C LEU A 84 5.02 -4.46 17.22
N THR A 85 3.93 -3.75 17.49
CA THR A 85 3.11 -3.93 18.71
C THR A 85 2.05 -5.01 18.53
N GLY A 86 1.31 -5.00 17.42
CA GLY A 86 0.13 -5.85 17.19
C GLY A 86 0.10 -6.56 15.84
N GLY A 87 1.15 -6.45 15.03
CA GLY A 87 1.25 -7.08 13.72
C GLY A 87 0.47 -6.36 12.63
N ILE A 88 0.18 -7.08 11.55
CA ILE A 88 -0.33 -6.49 10.30
C ILE A 88 -1.74 -5.89 10.43
N GLY A 89 -2.59 -6.44 11.30
CA GLY A 89 -3.97 -5.95 11.52
C GLY A 89 -3.99 -4.56 12.16
N ASP A 90 -3.18 -4.37 13.20
CA ASP A 90 -3.05 -3.08 13.89
C ASP A 90 -2.38 -2.04 12.98
N ALA A 91 -1.36 -2.45 12.20
CA ALA A 91 -0.75 -1.59 11.20
C ALA A 91 -1.76 -1.13 10.13
N ALA A 92 -2.59 -2.04 9.62
CA ALA A 92 -3.64 -1.71 8.67
C ALA A 92 -4.67 -0.74 9.27
N THR A 93 -5.08 -0.99 10.52
CA THR A 93 -6.00 -0.12 11.26
C THR A 93 -5.43 1.29 11.42
N VAL A 94 -4.13 1.43 11.70
CA VAL A 94 -3.45 2.73 11.76
C VAL A 94 -3.37 3.38 10.38
N MET A 95 -3.08 2.64 9.31
CA MET A 95 -3.06 3.20 7.95
C MET A 95 -4.43 3.72 7.52
N GLU A 96 -5.51 2.98 7.78
CA GLU A 96 -6.90 3.41 7.54
C GLU A 96 -7.24 4.65 8.38
N ASN A 97 -6.92 4.59 9.68
CA ASN A 97 -7.17 5.69 10.59
C ASN A 97 -6.38 6.93 10.25
N LEU A 98 -5.22 6.84 9.59
CA LEU A 98 -4.45 7.99 9.10
C LEU A 98 -4.92 8.46 7.72
N GLY A 99 -5.67 7.64 6.97
CA GLY A 99 -6.11 7.93 5.60
C GLY A 99 -5.02 7.70 4.56
N VAL A 100 -4.11 6.76 4.84
CA VAL A 100 -3.08 6.32 3.88
C VAL A 100 -3.67 5.39 2.83
N VAL A 101 -4.65 4.57 3.23
CA VAL A 101 -5.38 3.59 2.38
C VAL A 101 -6.88 3.73 2.54
#